data_AF-A0AAW4N7W6-F1
#
_entry.id   AF-A0AAW4N7W6-F1
#
_cell.length_a   1.000
_cell.length_b   1.000
_cell.length_c   1.000
_cell.angle_alpha   90.00
_cell.angle_beta   90.00
_cell.angle_gamma   90.00
#
_symmetry.space_group_name_H-M   'P 1'
#
loop_
_entity.id
_entity.type
_entity.pdbx_description
1 polymer ?
#
loop_
_entity_poly.entity_id
_entity_poly.type
_entity_poly.pdbx_seq_one_letter_code
_entity_poly.pdbx_strand_id
1 'polypeptide(L)'
;MTQKHRSISLIVIHCSATRVTQDFTFEQLEACHLARGFRSIGYHYYITKDGVVYPGRPESEVGAHARHYNAHSIGICYEGGLDKNGKPADTRTPAQNQSLYSLLE
;
A
#
# COMPACT_ATOMS: atom_id res chain seq x y z
N MET A 1 24.08 -14.45 13.42
CA MET A 1 22.66 -14.77 13.23
C MET A 1 22.36 -14.61 11.75
N THR A 2 22.10 -15.70 11.03
CA THR A 2 21.81 -15.65 9.60
C THR A 2 20.47 -14.96 9.38
N GLN A 3 20.48 -13.76 8.78
CA GLN A 3 19.25 -13.09 8.35
C GLN A 3 18.53 -14.02 7.37
N LYS A 4 17.39 -14.55 7.80
CA LYS A 4 16.59 -15.46 6.98
C LYS A 4 15.91 -14.61 5.91
N HIS A 5 16.51 -14.54 4.72
CA HIS A 5 15.98 -13.76 3.61
C HIS A 5 14.61 -14.31 3.21
N ARG A 6 13.57 -13.47 3.27
CA ARG A 6 12.24 -13.82 2.76
C ARG A 6 12.33 -13.90 1.24
N SER A 7 11.90 -15.02 0.65
CA SER A 7 11.82 -15.14 -0.80
C SER A 7 10.60 -14.37 -1.29
N ILE A 8 10.85 -13.33 -2.09
CA ILE A 8 9.82 -12.51 -2.72
C ILE A 8 9.76 -12.89 -4.19
N SER A 9 8.56 -13.21 -4.67
CA SER A 9 8.32 -13.58 -6.08
C SER A 9 7.17 -12.80 -6.71
N LEU A 10 6.54 -11.89 -5.96
CA LEU A 10 5.35 -11.18 -6.39
C LEU A 10 5.30 -9.77 -5.79
N ILE A 11 4.88 -8.80 -6.59
CA ILE A 11 4.47 -7.47 -6.12
C ILE A 11 2.97 -7.36 -6.35
N VAL A 12 2.22 -6.95 -5.31
CA VAL A 12 0.77 -6.75 -5.37
C VAL A 12 0.45 -5.29 -5.15
N ILE A 13 -0.13 -4.66 -6.17
CA ILE A 13 -0.54 -3.26 -6.15
C ILE A 13 -2.02 -3.18 -5.72
N HIS A 14 -2.29 -2.35 -4.72
CA HIS A 14 -3.61 -2.08 -4.15
C HIS A 14 -3.96 -0.59 -4.25
N CYS A 15 -5.23 -0.29 -4.04
CA CYS A 15 -5.70 1.06 -3.72
C CYS A 15 -6.31 1.08 -2.31
N SER A 16 -6.35 2.25 -1.68
CA SER A 16 -6.97 2.43 -0.35
C SER A 16 -8.51 2.45 -0.39
N ALA A 17 -9.10 2.41 -1.59
CA ALA A 17 -10.53 2.53 -1.84
C ALA A 17 -11.14 3.81 -1.23
N THR A 18 -10.39 4.92 -1.32
CA THR A 18 -10.86 6.24 -0.92
C THR A 18 -11.29 7.06 -2.13
N ARG A 19 -12.24 7.99 -1.91
CA ARG A 19 -12.74 8.89 -2.96
C ARG A 19 -11.63 9.88 -3.35
N VAL A 20 -11.53 10.17 -4.65
CA VAL A 20 -10.58 11.17 -5.18
C VAL A 20 -10.72 12.56 -4.54
N THR A 21 -11.90 12.88 -3.99
CA THR A 21 -12.24 14.18 -3.40
C THR A 21 -11.81 14.37 -1.94
N GLN A 22 -11.22 13.38 -1.29
CA GLN A 22 -10.75 13.48 0.10
C GLN A 22 -9.32 12.99 0.20
N ASP A 23 -8.52 13.63 1.04
CA ASP A 23 -7.17 13.16 1.31
C ASP A 23 -7.21 12.06 2.37
N PHE A 24 -6.31 11.09 2.24
CA PHE A 24 -6.20 9.95 3.11
C PHE A 24 -4.74 9.66 3.46
N THR A 25 -4.33 10.12 4.63
CA THR A 25 -2.94 10.08 5.08
C THR A 25 -2.50 8.67 5.49
N PHE A 26 -1.19 8.49 5.63
CA PHE A 26 -0.61 7.24 6.13
C PHE A 26 -1.16 6.88 7.53
N GLU A 27 -1.26 7.85 8.42
CA GLU A 27 -1.74 7.68 9.80
C GLU A 27 -3.22 7.25 9.82
N GLN A 28 -4.04 7.80 8.92
CA GLN A 28 -5.44 7.40 8.79
C GLN A 28 -5.57 5.96 8.29
N LEU A 29 -4.75 5.57 7.29
CA LEU A 29 -4.69 4.19 6.82
C LEU A 29 -4.21 3.22 7.91
N GLU A 30 -3.19 3.58 8.67
CA GLU A 30 -2.71 2.79 9.80
C GLU A 30 -3.80 2.65 10.87
N ALA A 31 -4.46 3.74 11.26
CA ALA A 31 -5.57 3.71 12.21
C ALA A 31 -6.69 2.78 11.75
N CYS A 32 -7.05 2.80 10.46
CA CYS A 32 -8.03 1.86 9.90
C CYS A 32 -7.59 0.38 10.01
N HIS A 33 -6.31 0.08 9.82
CA HIS A 33 -5.79 -1.28 9.98
C HIS A 33 -5.72 -1.73 11.45
N LEU A 34 -5.30 -0.84 12.35
CA LEU A 34 -5.30 -1.10 13.80
C LEU A 34 -6.73 -1.38 14.29
N ALA A 35 -7.71 -0.59 13.85
CA ALA A 35 -9.13 -0.82 14.18
C ALA A 35 -9.68 -2.16 13.67
N ARG A 36 -9.07 -2.74 12.63
CA ARG A 36 -9.37 -4.09 12.11
C ARG A 36 -8.61 -5.20 12.83
N GLY A 37 -7.86 -4.88 13.88
CA GLY A 37 -7.08 -5.82 14.68
C GLY A 37 -5.72 -6.18 14.08
N PHE A 38 -5.20 -5.41 13.12
CA PHE A 38 -3.84 -5.63 12.63
C PHE A 38 -2.84 -5.05 13.62
N ARG A 39 -1.62 -5.61 13.66
CA ARG A 39 -0.53 -5.08 14.51
C ARG A 39 -0.03 -3.68 14.06
N SER A 40 -0.13 -3.42 12.76
CA SER A 40 0.27 -2.19 12.07
C SER A 40 -0.34 -2.21 10.66
N ILE A 41 -0.08 -1.17 9.86
CA ILE A 41 -0.43 -1.13 8.44
C ILE A 41 -0.15 -2.45 7.71
N GLY A 42 -1.06 -2.92 6.86
CA GLY A 42 -0.93 -4.20 6.16
C GLY A 42 0.03 -4.21 4.95
N TYR A 43 0.41 -3.04 4.46
CA TYR A 43 1.25 -2.86 3.27
C TYR A 43 2.71 -2.61 3.64
N HIS A 44 3.60 -2.82 2.68
CA HIS A 44 5.03 -2.49 2.80
C HIS A 44 5.29 -1.04 2.38
N TYR A 45 4.51 -0.53 1.42
CA TYR A 45 4.57 0.85 0.95
C TYR A 45 3.18 1.43 0.80
N TYR A 46 3.05 2.71 1.11
CA TYR A 46 1.88 3.54 0.82
C TYR A 46 2.27 4.78 0.05
N ILE A 47 1.51 5.16 -0.98
CA ILE A 47 1.81 6.32 -1.83
C ILE A 47 0.64 7.32 -1.77
N THR A 48 0.86 8.48 -1.17
CA THR A 48 -0.15 9.56 -1.12
C THR A 48 -0.31 10.25 -2.48
N LYS A 49 -1.40 11.00 -2.68
CA LYS A 49 -1.73 11.65 -3.98
C LYS A 49 -0.64 12.56 -4.52
N ASP A 50 0.12 13.20 -3.63
CA ASP A 50 1.25 14.06 -3.97
C ASP A 50 2.52 13.27 -4.35
N GLY A 51 2.47 11.94 -4.29
CA GLY A 51 3.55 11.04 -4.69
C GLY A 51 4.51 10.68 -3.56
N VAL A 52 4.29 11.15 -2.32
CA VAL A 52 5.15 10.77 -1.19
C VAL A 52 4.98 9.29 -0.88
N VAL A 53 6.11 8.59 -0.80
CA VAL A 53 6.17 7.16 -0.44
C VAL A 53 6.42 7.03 1.05
N TYR A 54 5.49 6.40 1.75
CA TYR A 54 5.62 6.06 3.16
C TYR A 54 5.99 4.59 3.32
N PRO A 55 7.06 4.28 4.06
CA PRO A 55 7.38 2.91 4.43
C PRO A 55 6.37 2.41 5.47
N GLY A 56 5.83 1.22 5.23
CA GLY A 56 4.95 0.51 6.15
C GLY A 56 5.71 -0.62 6.86
N ARG A 57 5.25 -1.85 6.68
CA ARG A 57 5.97 -3.03 7.20
C ARG A 57 7.32 -3.19 6.50
N PRO A 58 8.40 -3.52 7.24
CA PRO A 58 9.67 -3.88 6.63
C PRO A 58 9.50 -5.04 5.62
N GLU A 59 10.22 -5.01 4.50
CA GLU A 59 10.14 -6.06 3.47
C GLU A 59 10.51 -7.46 3.98
N SER A 60 11.33 -7.50 5.03
CA SER A 60 11.72 -8.72 5.75
C SER A 60 10.57 -9.33 6.57
N GLU A 61 9.55 -8.54 6.92
CA GLU A 61 8.36 -9.02 7.62
C GLU A 61 7.24 -9.41 6.63
N VAL A 62 6.37 -10.32 7.05
CA VAL A 62 5.20 -10.71 6.24
C VAL A 62 4.12 -9.63 6.32
N GLY A 63 3.66 -9.19 5.15
CA GLY A 63 2.56 -8.26 4.98
C GLY A 63 1.18 -8.82 5.41
N ALA A 64 0.16 -7.96 5.38
CA ALA A 64 -1.24 -8.31 5.61
C ALA A 64 -2.16 -7.63 4.57
N HIS A 65 -1.86 -7.84 3.28
CA HIS A 65 -2.51 -7.13 2.17
C HIS A 65 -3.21 -8.05 1.16
N ALA A 66 -2.73 -9.28 0.97
CA ALA A 66 -3.31 -10.25 0.04
C ALA A 66 -3.28 -11.65 0.67
N ARG A 67 -4.43 -12.11 1.17
CA ARG A 67 -4.56 -13.45 1.78
C ARG A 67 -4.02 -14.50 0.81
N HIS A 68 -3.26 -15.47 1.33
CA HIS A 68 -2.54 -16.52 0.59
C HIS A 68 -1.27 -16.08 -0.17
N TYR A 69 -1.08 -14.79 -0.41
CA TYR A 69 0.09 -14.25 -1.13
C TYR A 69 1.08 -13.51 -0.22
N ASN A 70 0.64 -13.07 0.97
CA ASN A 70 1.43 -12.26 1.89
C ASN A 70 2.85 -12.78 2.15
N ALA A 71 3.05 -14.09 2.26
CA ALA A 71 4.34 -14.68 2.67
C ALA A 71 5.47 -14.42 1.66
N HIS A 72 5.16 -14.35 0.36
CA HIS A 72 6.13 -14.26 -0.73
C HIS A 72 5.92 -13.01 -1.61
N SER A 73 5.24 -11.99 -1.07
CA SER A 73 4.98 -10.76 -1.81
C SER A 73 5.27 -9.47 -1.05
N ILE A 74 5.54 -8.44 -1.83
CA ILE A 74 5.53 -7.04 -1.43
C ILE A 74 4.17 -6.44 -1.81
N GLY A 75 3.67 -5.57 -0.95
CA GLY A 75 2.35 -4.98 -1.04
C GLY A 75 2.49 -3.47 -1.07
N ILE A 76 2.07 -2.86 -2.17
CA ILE A 76 2.11 -1.41 -2.38
C ILE A 76 0.66 -0.94 -2.47
N CYS A 77 0.29 0.08 -1.68
CA CYS A 77 -1.03 0.69 -1.75
C CYS A 77 -0.90 2.14 -2.18
N TYR A 78 -1.72 2.60 -3.11
CA TYR A 78 -1.83 4.03 -3.40
C TYR A 78 -3.11 4.64 -2.81
N GLU A 79 -3.03 5.90 -2.45
CA GLU A 79 -4.17 6.72 -2.02
C GLU A 79 -5.18 6.88 -3.17
N GLY A 80 -6.45 6.55 -2.92
CA GLY A 80 -7.53 6.63 -3.90
C GLY A 80 -8.12 5.28 -4.27
N GLY A 81 -8.61 5.18 -5.49
CA GLY A 81 -9.26 3.99 -6.08
C GLY A 81 -10.75 4.18 -6.37
N LEU A 82 -11.37 5.26 -5.88
CA LEU A 82 -12.77 5.58 -6.14
C LEU A 82 -12.95 6.98 -6.74
N ASP A 83 -13.86 7.12 -7.71
CA ASP A 83 -14.29 8.40 -8.26
C ASP A 83 -15.08 9.24 -7.23
N LYS A 84 -15.49 10.46 -7.62
CA LYS A 84 -16.29 11.35 -6.76
C LYS A 84 -17.61 10.72 -6.28
N ASN A 85 -18.17 9.78 -7.05
CA ASN A 85 -19.41 9.08 -6.74
C ASN A 85 -19.17 7.83 -5.89
N GLY A 86 -17.91 7.44 -5.65
CA GLY A 86 -17.55 6.25 -4.88
C GLY A 86 -17.50 4.98 -5.73
N LYS A 87 -17.44 5.10 -7.06
CA LYS A 87 -17.30 3.97 -7.98
C LYS A 87 -15.81 3.68 -8.24
N PRO A 88 -15.41 2.41 -8.42
CA PRO A 88 -14.03 2.07 -8.76
C PRO A 88 -13.55 2.81 -10.01
N ALA A 89 -12.38 3.44 -9.92
CA ALA A 89 -11.75 4.17 -11.02
C ALA A 89 -10.24 4.23 -10.82
N ASP A 90 -9.49 4.32 -11.93
CA ASP A 90 -8.09 4.70 -11.85
C ASP A 90 -8.01 6.19 -11.48
N THR A 91 -7.44 6.46 -10.32
CA THR A 91 -7.34 7.81 -9.73
C THR A 91 -5.88 8.18 -9.43
N ARG A 92 -4.93 7.36 -9.89
CA ARG A 92 -3.51 7.60 -9.67
C ARG A 92 -3.09 8.92 -10.31
N THR A 93 -2.43 9.76 -9.53
CA THR A 93 -1.85 11.00 -10.03
C THR A 93 -0.56 10.70 -10.81
N PRO A 94 -0.08 11.65 -11.66
CA PRO A 94 1.23 11.52 -12.28
C PRO A 94 2.36 11.33 -11.27
N ALA A 95 2.29 12.01 -10.12
CA ALA A 95 3.28 11.87 -9.05
C ALA A 95 3.26 10.47 -8.41
N GLN A 96 2.07 9.91 -8.15
CA GLN A 96 1.94 8.54 -7.68
C GLN A 96 2.48 7.53 -8.70
N ASN A 97 2.19 7.71 -9.98
CA ASN A 97 2.71 6.82 -11.02
C ASN A 97 4.24 6.87 -11.09
N GLN A 98 4.84 8.06 -11.01
CA GLN A 98 6.28 8.21 -10.97
C GLN A 98 6.90 7.45 -9.79
N SER A 99 6.39 7.67 -8.58
CA SER A 99 6.87 6.99 -7.37
C SER A 99 6.65 5.49 -7.42
N LEU A 100 5.51 5.05 -7.97
CA LEU A 100 5.23 3.63 -8.15
C LEU A 100 6.24 2.97 -9.10
N TYR A 101 6.54 3.60 -10.25
CA TYR A 101 7.53 3.05 -11.17
C TYR A 101 8.92 2.99 -10.54
N SER A 102 9.33 4.01 -9.80
CA SER A 102 10.62 3.99 -9.07
C SER A 102 10.71 2.91 -8.00
N LEU A 103 9.60 2.39 -7.47
CA LEU A 103 9.59 1.25 -6.54
C LEU A 103 9.64 -0.11 -7.25
N LEU A 104 9.42 -0.16 -8.57
CA LEU A 104 9.35 -1.40 -9.35
C LEU A 104 10.64 -1.69 -10.14
N GLU A 105 11.55 -0.71 -10.23
CA GLU A 105 12.88 -0.84 -10.84
C GLU A 105 13.89 -1.50 -9.89
#